data_AF-A0A4D9D330-F1
#
_entry.id   AF-A0A4D9D330-F1
#
_cell.length_a   1.000
_cell.length_b   1.000
_cell.length_c   1.000
_cell.angle_alpha   90.00
_cell.angle_beta   90.00
_cell.angle_gamma   90.00
#
_symmetry.space_group_name_H-M   'P 1'
#
loop_
_entity.id
_entity.type
_entity.pdbx_description
1 polymer ?
#
loop_
_entity_poly.entity_id
_entity_poly.type
_entity_poly.pdbx_seq_one_letter_code
_entity_poly.pdbx_strand_id
1 'polypeptide(L)'
;MTCSKQRRFVGWQLSEEHLIPLHYPDDEETEKEAMLEARNTIRLGIQIRGEDFVFNQPGKAERLSLDDYMSYFQCTREIEHHKRTPETTKVVWYLVSDSLGLKELALEKFGQELVVTSTEPSRHVLCAKDGLTDCNESGEMAESLAAAATGMMGLAETDYIILTRQSGFGKVAAWLNMRWHNVWWLSPGEPQMHACGARSYVQLEDMADKWSRL
;
A
#
# COMPACT_ATOMS: atom_id res chain seq x y z
N MET A 1 14.32 48.26 7.56
CA MET A 1 13.05 47.78 8.12
C MET A 1 12.80 46.38 7.57
N THR A 2 13.15 45.38 8.36
CA THR A 2 12.96 43.96 8.08
C THR A 2 11.60 43.52 8.61
N CYS A 3 10.77 42.89 7.79
CA CYS A 3 9.54 42.25 8.23
C CYS A 3 9.67 40.74 8.01
N SER A 4 10.18 40.07 9.03
CA SER A 4 10.06 38.63 9.23
C SER A 4 8.60 38.31 9.53
N LYS A 5 7.96 37.48 8.70
CA LYS A 5 6.72 36.80 9.06
C LYS A 5 7.05 35.35 9.41
N GLN A 6 7.23 35.12 10.71
CA GLN A 6 7.09 33.80 11.31
C GLN A 6 5.69 33.26 11.02
N ARG A 7 5.60 32.18 10.24
CA ARG A 7 4.46 31.26 10.31
C ARG A 7 4.80 30.17 11.31
N ARG A 8 4.17 30.22 12.48
CA ARG A 8 3.98 29.07 13.37
C ARG A 8 2.67 28.40 13.00
N PHE A 9 2.72 27.12 12.61
CA PHE A 9 1.66 26.11 12.70
C PHE A 9 2.41 24.77 12.60
N VAL A 10 2.86 24.19 13.72
CA VAL A 10 2.19 23.13 14.51
C VAL A 10 1.54 22.08 13.59
N GLY A 11 2.26 21.00 13.32
CA GLY A 11 1.78 19.89 12.49
C GLY A 11 2.63 18.64 12.76
N TRP A 12 2.13 17.82 13.68
CA TRP A 12 2.46 16.42 13.98
C TRP A 12 3.76 15.85 13.40
N GLN A 13 4.77 15.81 14.26
CA GLN A 13 5.99 15.03 14.09
C GLN A 13 5.64 13.55 14.31
N LEU A 14 5.11 12.88 13.28
CA LEU A 14 5.03 11.42 13.26
C LEU A 14 6.44 10.88 13.00
N SER A 15 6.88 9.94 13.84
CA SER A 15 8.26 9.51 13.92
C SER A 15 8.76 8.92 12.60
N GLU A 16 9.97 9.31 12.20
CA GLU A 16 10.76 8.69 11.12
C GLU A 16 10.89 7.16 11.27
N GLU A 17 10.53 6.60 12.42
CA GLU A 17 10.52 5.17 12.75
C GLU A 17 9.57 4.32 11.86
N HIS A 18 8.64 4.96 11.14
CA HIS A 18 7.70 4.26 10.24
C HIS A 18 8.13 4.31 8.76
N LEU A 19 9.27 4.94 8.46
CA LEU A 19 9.90 4.90 7.13
C LEU A 19 10.98 3.82 7.12
N ILE A 20 11.17 3.14 5.99
CA ILE A 20 12.22 2.13 5.84
C ILE A 20 13.57 2.86 5.96
N PRO A 21 14.39 2.59 6.98
CA PRO A 21 15.71 3.20 7.08
C PRO A 21 16.60 2.62 5.99
N LEU A 22 17.14 3.48 5.11
CA LEU A 22 18.21 3.11 4.19
C LEU A 22 19.55 3.18 4.95
N HIS A 23 19.76 2.28 5.90
CA HIS A 23 21.07 2.12 6.55
C HIS A 23 21.79 0.95 5.90
N TYR A 24 22.84 1.25 5.13
CA TYR A 24 23.76 0.22 4.62
C TYR A 24 24.79 -0.06 5.71
N PRO A 25 24.92 -1.33 6.16
CA PRO A 25 25.91 -1.68 7.17
C PRO A 25 27.34 -1.55 6.60
N ASP A 26 28.23 -0.91 7.38
CA ASP A 26 29.62 -0.66 6.99
C ASP A 26 30.55 -1.86 7.28
N ASP A 27 30.05 -2.92 7.95
CA ASP A 27 30.82 -4.12 8.30
C ASP A 27 30.03 -5.44 8.13
N GLU A 28 30.78 -6.54 7.96
CA GLU A 28 30.27 -7.89 7.63
C GLU A 28 29.38 -8.49 8.73
N GLU A 29 29.58 -8.13 9.99
CA GLU A 29 28.80 -8.63 11.12
C GLU A 29 27.41 -7.99 11.13
N THR A 30 27.36 -6.66 10.94
CA THR A 30 26.11 -5.91 10.83
C THR A 30 25.30 -6.31 9.57
N GLU A 31 25.98 -6.59 8.44
CA GLU A 31 25.32 -7.12 7.23
C GLU A 31 24.66 -8.47 7.49
N LYS A 32 25.38 -9.38 8.17
CA LYS A 32 24.85 -10.71 8.51
C LYS A 32 23.65 -10.62 9.45
N GLU A 33 23.67 -9.73 10.44
CA GLU A 33 22.53 -9.49 11.32
C GLU A 33 21.33 -8.95 10.55
N ALA A 34 21.52 -7.95 9.69
CA ALA A 34 20.47 -7.40 8.84
C ALA A 34 19.87 -8.46 7.89
N MET A 35 20.70 -9.33 7.32
CA MET A 35 20.24 -10.46 6.50
C MET A 35 19.43 -11.48 7.29
N LEU A 36 19.83 -11.78 8.53
CA LEU A 36 19.10 -12.68 9.41
C LEU A 36 17.75 -12.07 9.83
N GLU A 37 17.72 -10.79 10.20
CA GLU A 37 16.48 -10.09 10.50
C GLU A 37 15.55 -10.08 9.27
N ALA A 38 16.10 -9.79 8.09
CA ALA A 38 15.34 -9.76 6.85
C ALA A 38 14.72 -11.13 6.49
N ARG A 39 15.42 -12.23 6.80
CA ARG A 39 14.93 -13.61 6.61
C ARG A 39 13.86 -14.02 7.62
N ASN A 40 13.95 -13.50 8.84
CA ASN A 40 13.03 -13.80 9.94
C ASN A 40 11.83 -12.82 9.99
N THR A 41 11.76 -11.88 9.04
CA THR A 41 10.66 -10.93 8.89
C THR A 41 9.73 -11.34 7.77
N ILE A 42 8.42 -11.42 8.05
CA ILE A 42 7.38 -11.58 7.03
C ILE A 42 6.86 -10.20 6.63
N ARG A 43 6.86 -9.90 5.32
CA ARG A 43 6.32 -8.66 4.76
C ARG A 43 4.98 -8.95 4.06
N LEU A 44 3.91 -8.29 4.51
CA LEU A 44 2.55 -8.47 3.98
C LEU A 44 2.10 -7.18 3.28
N GLY A 45 2.06 -7.20 1.95
CA GLY A 45 1.59 -6.09 1.13
C GLY A 45 0.07 -6.03 1.06
N ILE A 46 -0.50 -4.84 1.25
CA ILE A 46 -1.93 -4.56 1.14
C ILE A 46 -2.11 -3.44 0.12
N GLN A 47 -2.79 -3.72 -0.99
CA GLN A 47 -3.13 -2.74 -2.02
C GLN A 47 -4.63 -2.54 -2.10
N ILE A 48 -5.08 -1.34 -1.75
CA ILE A 48 -6.49 -0.95 -1.78
C ILE A 48 -6.68 0.13 -2.84
N ARG A 49 -7.61 -0.07 -3.77
CA ARG A 49 -8.06 0.96 -4.72
C ARG A 49 -9.45 1.42 -4.29
N GLY A 50 -9.58 2.67 -3.86
CA GLY A 50 -10.81 3.26 -3.37
C GLY A 50 -11.53 4.17 -4.38
N GLU A 51 -10.82 4.67 -5.40
CA GLU A 51 -11.26 5.89 -6.09
C GLU A 51 -12.56 5.79 -6.92
N ASP A 52 -12.96 4.62 -7.42
CA ASP A 52 -14.17 4.53 -8.26
C ASP A 52 -15.47 4.36 -7.45
N PHE A 53 -15.38 3.94 -6.18
CA PHE A 53 -16.54 3.60 -5.35
C PHE A 53 -16.96 4.73 -4.40
N VAL A 54 -16.01 5.60 -4.00
CA VAL A 54 -16.23 6.64 -2.97
C VAL A 54 -16.43 8.03 -3.57
N PHE A 55 -15.76 8.37 -4.69
CA PHE A 55 -15.81 9.73 -5.25
C PHE A 55 -16.91 9.95 -6.30
N ASN A 56 -17.40 8.90 -6.96
CA ASN A 56 -18.39 9.00 -8.04
C ASN A 56 -19.86 8.86 -7.59
N GLN A 57 -20.14 8.72 -6.30
CA GLN A 57 -21.52 8.73 -5.78
C GLN A 57 -21.81 10.06 -5.05
N PRO A 58 -22.69 10.93 -5.59
CA PRO A 58 -23.07 12.16 -4.91
C PRO A 58 -23.64 11.83 -3.52
N GLY A 59 -23.06 12.41 -2.46
CA GLY A 59 -23.44 12.19 -1.07
C GLY A 59 -22.65 11.12 -0.30
N LYS A 60 -21.66 10.44 -0.91
CA LYS A 60 -20.78 9.47 -0.23
C LYS A 60 -19.32 9.90 -0.03
N ALA A 61 -18.90 11.01 -0.60
CA ALA A 61 -17.59 11.59 -0.33
C ALA A 61 -17.35 11.86 1.18
N GLU A 62 -18.43 11.95 1.99
CA GLU A 62 -18.38 12.20 3.44
C GLU A 62 -18.31 10.95 4.34
N ARG A 63 -18.32 9.71 3.81
CA ARG A 63 -18.25 8.50 4.66
C ARG A 63 -17.30 7.44 4.11
N LEU A 64 -16.01 7.77 4.04
CA LEU A 64 -15.00 6.73 4.04
C LEU A 64 -15.01 6.05 5.42
N SER A 65 -15.38 4.77 5.48
CA SER A 65 -15.29 3.96 6.69
C SER A 65 -14.21 2.90 6.53
N LEU A 66 -13.35 2.73 7.54
CA LEU A 66 -12.37 1.64 7.57
C LEU A 66 -13.07 0.27 7.56
N ASP A 67 -14.29 0.19 8.09
CA ASP A 67 -15.07 -1.05 8.16
C ASP A 67 -15.34 -1.65 6.77
N ASP A 68 -15.50 -0.81 5.74
CA ASP A 68 -15.72 -1.25 4.36
C ASP A 68 -14.48 -1.96 3.75
N TYR A 69 -13.33 -1.80 4.40
CA TYR A 69 -12.03 -2.34 3.98
C TYR A 69 -11.44 -3.34 5.00
N MET A 70 -12.17 -3.64 6.08
CA MET A 70 -11.67 -4.53 7.15
C MET A 70 -11.37 -5.95 6.65
N SER A 71 -12.00 -6.40 5.57
CA SER A 71 -11.72 -7.70 4.95
C SER A 71 -10.27 -7.82 4.47
N TYR A 72 -9.63 -6.72 4.05
CA TYR A 72 -8.21 -6.71 3.67
C TYR A 72 -7.32 -6.99 4.87
N PHE A 73 -7.54 -6.30 5.98
CA PHE A 73 -6.76 -6.48 7.20
C PHE A 73 -7.03 -7.82 7.89
N GLN A 74 -8.27 -8.34 7.78
CA GLN A 74 -8.60 -9.69 8.24
C GLN A 74 -7.85 -10.75 7.42
N CYS A 75 -7.85 -10.61 6.10
CA CYS A 75 -7.08 -11.46 5.20
C CYS A 75 -5.57 -11.41 5.52
N THR A 76 -5.03 -10.23 5.85
CA THR A 76 -3.64 -10.07 6.32
C THR A 76 -3.35 -10.91 7.56
N ARG A 77 -4.25 -10.86 8.57
CA ARG A 77 -4.10 -11.65 9.80
C ARG A 77 -4.19 -13.15 9.56
N GLU A 78 -5.07 -13.59 8.67
CA GLU A 78 -5.19 -15.01 8.33
C GLU A 78 -3.92 -15.53 7.65
N ILE A 79 -3.36 -14.76 6.71
CA ILE A 79 -2.08 -15.08 6.06
C ILE A 79 -0.97 -15.10 7.10
N GLU A 80 -0.87 -14.07 7.94
CA GLU A 80 0.11 -14.00 9.02
C GLU A 80 0.07 -15.26 9.90
N HIS A 81 -1.12 -15.64 10.36
CA HIS A 81 -1.32 -16.83 11.18
C HIS A 81 -0.83 -18.11 10.49
N HIS A 82 -1.08 -18.24 9.19
CA HIS A 82 -0.67 -19.43 8.43
C HIS A 82 0.80 -19.44 8.01
N LYS A 83 1.45 -18.28 7.93
CA LYS A 83 2.81 -18.14 7.38
C LYS A 83 3.88 -17.95 8.45
N ARG A 84 3.50 -17.55 9.66
CA ARG A 84 4.41 -17.51 10.80
C ARG A 84 5.02 -18.90 11.04
N THR A 85 6.33 -18.91 11.25
CA THR A 85 7.11 -20.06 11.71
C THR A 85 7.73 -19.74 13.08
N PRO A 86 8.28 -20.72 13.81
CA PRO A 86 9.00 -20.46 15.06
C PRO A 86 10.18 -19.48 14.92
N GLU A 87 10.75 -19.37 13.72
CA GLU A 87 11.85 -18.46 13.39
C GLU A 87 11.36 -17.04 13.04
N THR A 88 10.06 -16.83 12.83
CA THR A 88 9.51 -15.51 12.50
C THR A 88 9.61 -14.58 13.71
N THR A 89 10.47 -13.57 13.63
CA THR A 89 10.69 -12.59 14.70
C THR A 89 9.83 -11.34 14.51
N LYS A 90 9.47 -11.00 13.28
CA LYS A 90 8.77 -9.76 12.94
C LYS A 90 7.77 -9.96 11.80
N VAL A 91 6.67 -9.22 11.85
CA VAL A 91 5.70 -9.13 10.74
C VAL A 91 5.48 -7.64 10.47
N VAL A 92 5.54 -7.26 9.20
CA VAL A 92 5.35 -5.88 8.76
C VAL A 92 4.23 -5.85 7.73
N TRP A 93 3.22 -5.03 7.95
CA TRP A 93 2.16 -4.78 6.98
C TRP A 93 2.52 -3.53 6.18
N TYR A 94 2.42 -3.61 4.85
CA TYR A 94 2.77 -2.52 3.96
C TYR A 94 1.54 -2.10 3.15
N LEU A 95 0.95 -0.95 3.48
CA LEU A 95 -0.28 -0.47 2.86
C LEU A 95 0.00 0.54 1.74
N VAL A 96 -0.56 0.24 0.57
CA VAL A 96 -0.63 1.12 -0.59
C VAL A 96 -2.10 1.39 -0.91
N SER A 97 -2.48 2.66 -0.92
CA SER A 97 -3.85 3.11 -1.21
C SER A 97 -3.82 4.44 -1.96
N ASP A 98 -4.80 4.65 -2.85
CA ASP A 98 -5.09 5.94 -3.49
C ASP A 98 -5.82 6.91 -2.53
N SER A 99 -6.55 6.38 -1.55
CA SER A 99 -7.25 7.17 -0.53
C SER A 99 -6.34 7.51 0.66
N LEU A 100 -6.07 8.80 0.87
CA LEU A 100 -5.35 9.32 2.04
C LEU A 100 -6.11 9.00 3.34
N GLY A 101 -7.40 9.31 3.39
CA GLY A 101 -8.21 9.06 4.59
C GLY A 101 -8.19 7.59 5.01
N LEU A 102 -8.07 6.65 4.06
CA LEU A 102 -7.98 5.23 4.39
C LEU A 102 -6.64 4.89 5.05
N LYS A 103 -5.54 5.49 4.58
CA LYS A 103 -4.23 5.32 5.21
C LYS A 103 -4.23 5.87 6.63
N GLU A 104 -4.82 7.05 6.84
CA GLU A 104 -4.91 7.69 8.16
C GLU A 104 -5.70 6.81 9.14
N LEU A 105 -6.90 6.35 8.75
CA LEU A 105 -7.71 5.45 9.56
C LEU A 105 -7.00 4.12 9.86
N ALA A 106 -6.27 3.58 8.88
CA ALA A 106 -5.51 2.35 9.06
C ALA A 106 -4.33 2.54 10.04
N LEU A 107 -3.60 3.65 9.94
CA LEU A 107 -2.52 3.99 10.86
C LEU A 107 -3.03 4.22 12.29
N GLU A 108 -4.18 4.88 12.45
CA GLU A 108 -4.81 5.06 13.75
C GLU A 108 -5.13 3.70 14.42
N LYS A 109 -5.55 2.71 13.62
CA LYS A 109 -5.95 1.39 14.13
C LYS A 109 -4.80 0.39 14.27
N PHE A 110 -3.80 0.44 13.38
CA PHE A 110 -2.78 -0.61 13.22
C PHE A 110 -1.33 -0.11 13.28
N GLY A 111 -1.09 1.15 13.65
CA GLY A 111 0.20 1.84 13.45
C GLY A 111 1.47 1.12 13.94
N GLN A 112 1.40 0.23 14.94
CA GLN A 112 2.58 -0.53 15.39
C GLN A 112 3.06 -1.59 14.37
N GLU A 113 2.15 -2.13 13.56
CA GLU A 113 2.41 -3.22 12.62
C GLU A 113 2.39 -2.72 11.16
N LEU A 114 1.93 -1.48 10.93
CA LEU A 114 1.61 -0.93 9.63
C LEU A 114 2.60 0.15 9.18
N VAL A 115 3.17 -0.06 7.99
CA VAL A 115 3.94 0.92 7.24
C VAL A 115 3.11 1.36 6.03
N VAL A 116 3.19 2.64 5.69
CA VAL A 116 2.56 3.21 4.49
C VAL A 116 3.62 3.79 3.56
N THR A 117 3.36 3.80 2.25
CA THR A 117 4.24 4.44 1.25
C THR A 117 4.45 5.93 1.46
N SER A 118 3.38 6.62 1.86
CA SER A 118 3.34 8.07 2.04
C SER A 118 2.07 8.44 2.80
N THR A 119 2.16 9.48 3.62
CA THR A 119 1.03 10.15 4.28
C THR A 119 0.50 11.33 3.46
N GLU A 120 0.98 11.51 2.23
CA GLU A 120 0.46 12.51 1.30
C GLU A 120 -0.65 11.92 0.41
N PRO A 121 -1.56 12.77 -0.11
CA PRO A 121 -2.56 12.35 -1.09
C PRO A 121 -1.90 11.74 -2.33
N SER A 122 -2.39 10.58 -2.75
CA SER A 122 -1.98 10.00 -4.03
C SER A 122 -2.53 10.87 -5.18
N ARG A 123 -1.68 11.14 -6.18
CA ARG A 123 -2.08 11.83 -7.41
C ARG A 123 -2.21 10.80 -8.54
N HIS A 124 -3.37 10.76 -9.19
CA HIS A 124 -3.58 9.83 -10.30
C HIS A 124 -2.75 10.27 -11.51
N VAL A 125 -2.13 9.31 -12.22
CA VAL A 125 -1.33 9.56 -13.45
C VAL A 125 -2.23 9.89 -14.67
N LEU A 126 -3.47 10.34 -14.45
CA LEU A 126 -4.38 10.77 -15.51
C LEU A 126 -4.51 12.28 -15.49
N CYS A 127 -4.04 12.93 -16.55
CA CYS A 127 -4.56 14.24 -16.92
C CYS A 127 -6.01 14.03 -17.39
N ALA A 128 -6.99 14.69 -16.77
CA ALA A 128 -8.36 14.67 -17.28
C ALA A 128 -8.40 15.34 -18.67
N LYS A 129 -9.18 14.75 -19.58
CA LYS A 129 -9.53 15.31 -20.91
C LYS A 129 -10.37 16.60 -20.84
N ASP A 130 -10.73 17.06 -19.64
CA ASP A 130 -11.71 18.12 -19.42
C ASP A 130 -11.07 19.52 -19.24
N GLY A 131 -9.80 19.69 -19.64
CA GLY A 131 -9.19 21.02 -19.81
C GLY A 131 -8.87 21.78 -18.51
N LEU A 132 -8.83 21.10 -17.36
CA LEU A 132 -8.57 21.72 -16.05
C LEU A 132 -7.17 21.46 -15.46
N THR A 133 -6.36 20.62 -16.11
CA THR A 133 -4.96 20.40 -15.72
C THR A 133 -4.10 20.32 -16.98
N ASP A 134 -3.31 21.37 -17.18
CA ASP A 134 -2.40 21.48 -18.31
C ASP A 134 -1.24 20.49 -18.09
N CYS A 135 -1.16 19.42 -18.89
CA CYS A 135 -0.06 18.44 -18.80
C CYS A 135 1.32 19.04 -19.16
N ASN A 136 1.40 20.36 -19.36
CA ASN A 136 2.64 21.10 -19.62
C ASN A 136 3.52 21.24 -18.38
N GLU A 137 3.02 20.95 -17.17
CA GLU A 137 3.87 20.80 -15.99
C GLU A 137 4.49 19.40 -15.97
N SER A 138 5.48 19.20 -16.85
CA SER A 138 6.21 17.94 -17.02
C SER A 138 6.78 17.37 -15.72
N GLY A 139 7.05 18.23 -14.72
CA GLY A 139 7.48 17.83 -13.38
C GLY A 139 6.40 17.07 -12.59
N GLU A 140 5.16 17.55 -12.57
CA GLU A 140 4.11 16.94 -11.74
C GLU A 140 3.69 15.55 -12.23
N MET A 141 3.67 15.35 -13.55
CA MET A 141 3.41 14.04 -14.14
C MET A 141 4.55 13.06 -13.84
N ALA A 142 5.81 13.52 -13.92
CA ALA A 142 6.96 12.71 -13.59
C ALA A 142 6.97 12.32 -12.10
N GLU A 143 6.63 13.24 -11.20
CA GLU A 143 6.50 12.99 -9.76
C GLU A 143 5.36 11.98 -9.47
N SER A 144 4.21 12.14 -10.11
CA SER A 144 3.07 11.22 -9.93
C SER A 144 3.40 9.82 -10.44
N LEU A 145 4.10 9.71 -11.57
CA LEU A 145 4.60 8.44 -12.09
C LEU A 145 5.64 7.83 -11.16
N ALA A 146 6.58 8.63 -10.64
CA ALA A 146 7.58 8.17 -9.69
C ALA A 146 6.93 7.64 -8.41
N ALA A 147 5.98 8.36 -7.82
CA ALA A 147 5.24 7.92 -6.65
C ALA A 147 4.47 6.60 -6.90
N ALA A 148 3.83 6.48 -8.06
CA ALA A 148 3.15 5.25 -8.46
C ALA A 148 4.14 4.08 -8.60
N ALA A 149 5.28 4.31 -9.28
CA ALA A 149 6.32 3.31 -9.44
C ALA A 149 6.91 2.88 -8.09
N THR A 150 7.20 3.81 -7.18
CA THR A 150 7.66 3.52 -5.82
C THR A 150 6.65 2.65 -5.07
N GLY A 151 5.35 2.97 -5.15
CA GLY A 151 4.32 2.15 -4.51
C GLY A 151 4.21 0.73 -5.11
N MET A 152 4.38 0.58 -6.42
CA MET A 152 4.40 -0.75 -7.06
C MET A 152 5.64 -1.54 -6.66
N MET A 153 6.82 -0.92 -6.68
CA MET A 153 8.09 -1.55 -6.30
C MET A 153 8.09 -1.94 -4.83
N GLY A 154 7.68 -1.06 -3.93
CA GLY A 154 7.60 -1.38 -2.50
C GLY A 154 6.61 -2.51 -2.21
N LEU A 155 5.48 -2.57 -2.93
CA LEU A 155 4.56 -3.70 -2.81
C LEU A 155 5.18 -4.98 -3.37
N ALA A 156 5.96 -4.89 -4.46
CA ALA A 156 6.68 -6.01 -5.06
C ALA A 156 7.82 -6.55 -4.19
N GLU A 157 8.29 -5.82 -3.18
CA GLU A 157 9.29 -6.30 -2.20
C GLU A 157 8.66 -7.11 -1.04
N THR A 158 7.34 -7.23 -1.00
CA THR A 158 6.64 -7.97 0.06
C THR A 158 6.62 -9.49 -0.21
N ASP A 159 6.45 -10.31 0.82
CA ASP A 159 6.42 -11.76 0.66
C ASP A 159 5.06 -12.27 0.17
N TYR A 160 3.99 -11.61 0.61
CA TYR A 160 2.60 -11.94 0.28
C TYR A 160 1.83 -10.65 -0.03
N ILE A 161 0.97 -10.68 -1.04
CA ILE A 161 0.25 -9.50 -1.52
C ILE A 161 -1.26 -9.74 -1.46
N ILE A 162 -1.97 -8.82 -0.84
CA ILE A 162 -3.43 -8.70 -0.89
C ILE A 162 -3.73 -7.47 -1.73
N LEU A 163 -4.46 -7.62 -2.82
CA LEU A 163 -4.73 -6.52 -3.75
C LEU A 163 -6.21 -6.35 -4.05
N THR A 164 -6.57 -5.21 -4.62
CA THR A 164 -7.92 -5.01 -5.13
C THR A 164 -8.08 -5.68 -6.48
N ARG A 165 -9.07 -6.57 -6.62
CA ARG A 165 -9.26 -7.42 -7.81
C ARG A 165 -9.22 -6.66 -9.15
N GLN A 166 -9.79 -5.46 -9.19
CA GLN A 166 -9.83 -4.59 -10.36
C GLN A 166 -8.80 -3.46 -10.28
N SER A 167 -7.57 -3.78 -9.87
CA SER A 167 -6.47 -2.82 -9.80
C SER A 167 -5.28 -3.30 -10.63
N GLY A 168 -5.06 -2.68 -11.79
CA GLY A 168 -3.87 -2.89 -12.60
C GLY A 168 -2.59 -2.54 -11.84
N PHE A 169 -2.66 -1.55 -10.94
CA PHE A 169 -1.55 -1.18 -10.05
C PHE A 169 -1.09 -2.37 -9.20
N GLY A 170 -2.02 -2.99 -8.47
CA GLY A 170 -1.71 -4.14 -7.63
C GLY A 170 -1.22 -5.34 -8.45
N LYS A 171 -1.78 -5.53 -9.64
CA LYS A 171 -1.41 -6.64 -10.54
C LYS A 171 -0.02 -6.52 -11.11
N VAL A 172 0.39 -5.32 -11.54
CA VAL A 172 1.77 -5.06 -11.98
C VAL A 172 2.75 -5.34 -10.85
N ALA A 173 2.49 -4.82 -9.66
CA ALA A 173 3.33 -5.08 -8.49
C ALA A 173 3.44 -6.57 -8.14
N ALA A 174 2.31 -7.29 -8.19
CA ALA A 174 2.30 -8.75 -7.97
C ALA A 174 3.07 -9.53 -9.05
N TRP A 175 3.04 -9.08 -10.32
CA TRP A 175 3.90 -9.65 -11.35
C TRP A 175 5.38 -9.34 -11.10
N LEU A 176 5.73 -8.11 -10.72
CA LEU A 176 7.09 -7.72 -10.38
C LEU A 176 7.65 -8.47 -9.17
N ASN A 177 6.78 -8.93 -8.27
CA ASN A 177 7.17 -9.72 -7.12
C ASN A 177 7.73 -11.11 -7.48
N MET A 178 7.44 -11.63 -8.69
CA MET A 178 8.02 -12.86 -9.25
C MET A 178 7.88 -14.11 -8.34
N ARG A 179 6.87 -14.12 -7.47
CA ARG A 179 6.55 -15.25 -6.59
C ARG A 179 5.24 -15.91 -7.02
N TRP A 180 5.14 -17.19 -6.71
CA TRP A 180 3.96 -17.99 -6.97
C TRP A 180 3.18 -18.22 -5.69
N HIS A 181 1.86 -18.37 -5.84
CA HIS A 181 0.95 -18.72 -4.75
C HIS A 181 0.98 -17.78 -3.53
N ASN A 182 1.24 -16.49 -3.76
CA ASN A 182 1.38 -15.49 -2.70
C ASN A 182 0.48 -14.26 -2.89
N VAL A 183 -0.54 -14.34 -3.76
CA VAL A 183 -1.46 -13.23 -4.06
C VAL A 183 -2.89 -13.58 -3.67
N TRP A 184 -3.57 -12.68 -2.97
CA TRP A 184 -5.01 -12.74 -2.67
C TRP A 184 -5.66 -11.47 -3.22
N TRP A 185 -6.87 -11.56 -3.77
CA TRP A 185 -7.54 -10.38 -4.34
C TRP A 185 -8.95 -10.17 -3.79
N LEU A 186 -9.21 -9.00 -3.25
CA LEU A 186 -10.50 -8.66 -2.64
C LEU A 186 -11.17 -7.55 -3.42
N SER A 187 -12.46 -7.35 -3.18
CA SER A 187 -13.22 -6.21 -3.68
C SER A 187 -13.68 -5.37 -2.48
N PRO A 188 -13.54 -4.04 -2.51
CA PRO A 188 -14.04 -3.18 -1.44
C PRO A 188 -15.54 -3.38 -1.20
N GLY A 189 -15.96 -3.39 0.07
CA GLY A 189 -17.36 -3.55 0.46
C GLY A 189 -17.98 -4.93 0.19
N GLU A 190 -17.26 -5.87 -0.42
CA GLU A 190 -17.70 -7.26 -0.53
C GLU A 190 -17.21 -8.05 0.69
N PRO A 191 -18.08 -8.85 1.34
CA PRO A 191 -17.62 -9.75 2.38
C PRO A 191 -16.61 -10.72 1.78
N GLN A 192 -15.60 -11.07 2.59
CA GLN A 192 -14.59 -12.03 2.21
C GLN A 192 -15.26 -13.38 1.89
N MET A 193 -15.42 -13.69 0.59
CA MET A 193 -16.10 -14.91 0.14
C MET A 193 -15.29 -16.17 0.44
N HIS A 194 -13.96 -16.03 0.57
CA HIS A 194 -13.04 -17.11 0.86
C HIS A 194 -12.06 -16.69 1.94
N ALA A 195 -11.87 -17.52 2.96
CA ALA A 195 -10.77 -17.38 3.90
C ALA A 195 -9.45 -17.25 3.12
N CYS A 196 -8.61 -16.30 3.51
CA CYS A 196 -7.25 -16.14 3.04
C CYS A 196 -6.39 -17.21 3.70
N GLY A 197 -6.61 -18.45 3.26
CA GLY A 197 -5.97 -19.63 3.80
C GLY A 197 -4.48 -19.71 3.47
N ALA A 198 -3.86 -20.85 3.79
CA ALA A 198 -2.42 -21.07 3.61
C ALA A 198 -1.92 -20.97 2.15
N ARG A 199 -2.82 -20.99 1.16
CA ARG A 199 -2.48 -20.88 -0.26
C ARG A 199 -3.28 -19.74 -0.91
N SER A 200 -2.61 -19.02 -1.79
CA SER A 200 -3.26 -18.11 -2.73
C SER A 200 -4.28 -18.87 -3.57
N TYR A 201 -5.40 -18.20 -3.86
CA TYR A 201 -6.45 -18.69 -4.75
C TYR A 201 -6.45 -17.97 -6.11
N VAL A 202 -5.47 -17.10 -6.36
CA VAL A 202 -5.32 -16.36 -7.62
C VAL A 202 -4.35 -17.12 -8.50
N GLN A 203 -4.79 -17.48 -9.70
CA GLN A 203 -3.94 -18.08 -10.73
C GLN A 203 -3.32 -16.99 -11.63
N LEU A 204 -2.33 -17.35 -12.44
CA LEU A 204 -1.67 -16.38 -13.31
C LEU A 204 -2.66 -15.81 -14.35
N GLU A 205 -3.59 -16.64 -14.81
CA GLU A 205 -4.64 -16.29 -15.77
C GLU A 205 -5.62 -15.28 -15.17
N ASP A 206 -5.92 -15.40 -13.88
CA ASP A 206 -6.76 -14.44 -13.15
C ASP A 206 -6.15 -13.03 -13.15
N MET A 207 -4.82 -12.94 -13.13
CA MET A 207 -4.09 -11.67 -13.16
C MET A 207 -4.17 -10.96 -14.51
N ALA A 208 -4.52 -11.67 -15.59
CA ALA A 208 -4.73 -11.09 -16.91
C ALA A 208 -6.15 -10.52 -17.10
N ASP A 209 -7.14 -10.92 -16.29
CA ASP A 209 -8.53 -10.45 -16.39
C ASP A 209 -8.75 -9.13 -15.64
N LYS A 210 -9.71 -8.29 -16.08
CA LYS A 210 -10.23 -7.10 -15.34
C LYS A 210 -9.16 -6.21 -14.67
N TRP A 211 -8.48 -5.40 -15.47
CA TRP A 211 -7.40 -4.51 -15.00
C TRP A 211 -7.87 -3.21 -14.36
N SER A 212 -9.07 -2.76 -14.69
CA SER A 212 -9.72 -1.61 -14.07
C SER A 212 -11.23 -1.80 -14.13
N ARG A 213 -11.97 -1.10 -13.26
CA ARG A 213 -13.35 -0.74 -13.57
C ARG A 213 -13.26 0.47 -14.50
N LEU A 214 -13.70 0.34 -15.74
CA LEU A 214 -14.10 1.49 -16.54
C LEU A 214 -15.54 1.84 -16.19
#